data_AF-A0A9P9BKN6-F1
#
_entry.id   AF-A0A9P9BKN6-F1
#
_cell.length_a   1.000
_cell.length_b   1.000
_cell.length_c   1.000
_cell.angle_alpha   90.00
_cell.angle_beta   90.00
_cell.angle_gamma   90.00
#
_symmetry.space_group_name_H-M   'P 1'
#
loop_
_entity.id
_entity.type
_entity.pdbx_description
1 polymer ?
#
loop_
_entity_poly.entity_id
_entity_poly.type
_entity_poly.pdbx_seq_one_letter_code
_entity_poly.pdbx_strand_id
1 'polypeptide(L)'
;IELPEIDTDTEDSDYEDVKRVETASWAHASPLMKALIHQENVNPFLVFGKPGPLNMEEVFPENKDRFHMFRRRTSSADWSGTDRLTEEE
;
A
#
# COMPACT_ATOMS: atom_id res chain seq x y z
N ILE A 1 10.24 25.40 9.08
CA ILE A 1 9.87 24.85 7.76
C ILE A 1 8.36 24.68 7.84
N GLU A 2 7.63 25.59 7.21
CA GLU A 2 6.19 25.44 7.09
C GLU A 2 5.94 24.30 6.11
N LEU A 3 5.25 23.28 6.58
CA LEU A 3 4.80 22.20 5.70
C LEU A 3 3.77 22.82 4.75
N PRO A 4 3.87 22.56 3.43
CA PRO A 4 2.86 23.01 2.49
C PRO A 4 1.51 22.43 2.90
N GLU A 5 0.46 23.23 2.71
CA GLU A 5 -0.91 22.74 2.84
C GLU A 5 -1.09 21.57 1.89
N ILE A 6 -1.68 20.49 2.41
CA ILE A 6 -2.00 19.32 1.62
C ILE A 6 -3.09 19.78 0.65
N ASP A 7 -2.84 19.72 -0.66
CA ASP A 7 -3.87 19.81 -1.70
C ASP A 7 -4.86 18.66 -1.46
N THR A 8 -5.80 18.92 -0.56
CA THR A 8 -6.93 18.06 -0.29
C THR A 8 -7.95 18.46 -1.36
N ASP A 9 -7.91 17.75 -2.49
CA ASP A 9 -8.86 17.80 -3.61
C ASP A 9 -10.28 17.38 -3.16
N THR A 10 -10.80 18.10 -2.16
CA THR A 10 -12.09 17.87 -1.52
C THR A 10 -13.04 19.04 -1.77
N GLU A 11 -12.62 20.02 -2.59
CA GLU A 11 -13.45 21.15 -3.04
C GLU A 11 -14.08 20.95 -4.42
N ASP A 12 -13.96 19.77 -5.05
CA ASP A 12 -14.85 19.41 -6.16
C ASP A 12 -15.91 18.42 -5.68
N SER A 13 -17.03 18.98 -5.21
CA SER A 13 -18.22 18.25 -4.74
C SER A 13 -19.02 17.57 -5.87
N ASP A 14 -18.39 17.26 -7.00
CA ASP A 14 -19.02 16.58 -8.14
C ASP A 14 -18.86 15.04 -8.07
N TYR A 15 -18.45 14.50 -6.92
CA TYR A 15 -18.44 13.06 -6.62
C TYR A 15 -19.84 12.45 -6.34
N GLU A 16 -20.94 13.12 -6.70
CA GLU A 16 -22.30 12.58 -6.58
C GLU A 16 -22.60 11.47 -7.62
N ASP A 17 -21.76 11.27 -8.65
CA ASP A 17 -21.96 10.21 -9.67
C ASP A 17 -20.92 9.08 -9.64
N VAL A 18 -20.06 9.02 -8.61
CA VAL A 18 -19.46 7.72 -8.25
C VAL A 18 -20.58 6.97 -7.54
N LYS A 19 -21.41 6.24 -8.31
CA LYS A 19 -22.40 5.29 -7.77
C LYS A 19 -21.80 4.68 -6.51
N ARG A 20 -22.32 5.05 -5.33
CA ARG A 20 -21.90 4.46 -4.06
C ARG A 20 -22.11 2.97 -4.25
N VAL A 21 -21.04 2.25 -4.56
CA VAL A 21 -21.10 0.82 -4.81
C VAL A 21 -21.65 0.28 -3.51
N GLU A 22 -22.83 -0.36 -3.57
CA GLU A 22 -23.46 -0.94 -2.39
C GLU A 22 -22.39 -1.78 -1.70
N THR A 23 -22.08 -1.42 -0.45
CA THR A 23 -21.02 -2.09 0.28
C THR A 23 -21.43 -3.55 0.44
N ALA A 24 -20.52 -4.46 0.08
CA ALA A 24 -20.82 -5.89 0.14
C ALA A 24 -21.20 -6.28 1.57
N SER A 25 -22.07 -7.26 1.72
CA SER A 25 -22.63 -7.64 3.03
C SER A 25 -21.57 -8.00 4.07
N TRP A 26 -20.43 -8.55 3.65
CA TRP A 26 -19.29 -8.88 4.51
C TRP A 26 -18.53 -7.66 5.04
N ALA A 27 -18.62 -6.51 4.36
CA ALA A 27 -17.96 -5.26 4.71
C ALA A 27 -18.77 -4.39 5.69
N HIS A 28 -19.93 -4.87 6.15
CA HIS A 28 -20.71 -4.20 7.20
C HIS A 28 -20.19 -4.54 8.61
N ALA A 29 -20.45 -3.67 9.59
CA ALA A 29 -19.84 -3.71 10.93
C ALA A 29 -19.89 -5.08 11.63
N SER A 30 -21.04 -5.76 11.67
CA SER A 30 -21.16 -7.05 12.37
C SER A 30 -20.39 -8.20 11.70
N PRO A 31 -20.60 -8.51 10.39
CA PRO A 31 -19.83 -9.54 9.71
C PRO A 31 -18.34 -9.19 9.58
N LEU A 32 -18.00 -7.92 9.38
CA LEU A 32 -16.61 -7.46 9.33
C LEU A 32 -15.87 -7.73 10.64
N MET A 33 -16.48 -7.41 11.78
CA MET A 33 -15.85 -7.68 13.09
C MET A 33 -15.55 -9.17 13.30
N LYS A 34 -16.49 -10.05 12.92
CA LYS A 34 -16.28 -11.50 12.99
C LYS A 34 -15.13 -11.96 12.07
N ALA A 35 -15.05 -11.40 10.86
CA ALA A 35 -13.98 -11.70 9.92
C ALA A 35 -12.61 -11.23 10.44
N LEU A 36 -12.54 -10.04 11.04
CA LEU A 36 -11.31 -9.50 11.63
C LEU A 36 -10.78 -10.35 12.78
N ILE A 37 -11.66 -10.79 13.70
CA ILE A 37 -11.29 -11.70 14.80
C ILE A 37 -10.73 -13.01 14.26
N HIS A 38 -11.30 -13.54 13.18
CA HIS A 38 -10.78 -14.75 12.55
C HIS A 38 -9.40 -14.50 11.90
N GLN A 39 -9.25 -13.37 11.20
CA GLN A 39 -8.02 -13.00 10.50
C GLN A 39 -6.83 -12.79 11.45
N GLU A 40 -7.07 -12.34 12.68
CA GLU A 40 -6.03 -12.12 13.70
C GLU A 40 -5.10 -13.33 13.90
N ASN A 41 -5.64 -14.54 13.78
CA ASN A 41 -4.90 -15.78 14.03
C ASN A 41 -4.26 -16.39 12.77
N VAL A 42 -4.32 -15.70 11.63
CA VAL A 42 -3.84 -16.20 10.34
C VAL A 42 -2.50 -15.56 9.99
N ASN A 43 -1.47 -16.39 9.83
CA ASN A 43 -0.16 -15.92 9.38
C ASN A 43 -0.22 -15.53 7.88
N PRO A 44 -0.03 -14.26 7.51
CA PRO A 44 -0.14 -13.81 6.12
C PRO A 44 0.95 -14.43 5.23
N PHE A 45 2.13 -14.77 5.77
CA PHE A 45 3.20 -15.41 5.00
C PHE A 45 2.84 -16.83 4.54
N LEU A 46 1.98 -17.54 5.27
CA LEU A 46 1.50 -18.86 4.85
C LEU A 46 0.45 -18.76 3.73
N VAL A 47 -0.29 -17.65 3.68
CA VAL A 47 -1.36 -17.42 2.70
C VAL A 47 -0.80 -16.82 1.40
N PHE A 48 0.00 -15.76 1.51
CA PHE A 48 0.48 -14.99 0.37
C PHE A 48 1.95 -15.26 0.00
N GLY A 49 2.70 -15.95 0.87
CA GLY A 49 4.14 -16.12 0.71
C GLY A 49 4.93 -14.88 1.16
N LYS A 50 6.25 -14.95 1.01
CA LYS A 50 7.13 -13.80 1.24
C LYS A 50 7.01 -12.82 0.06
N PRO A 51 6.85 -11.51 0.30
CA PRO A 51 6.82 -10.53 -0.77
C PRO A 51 8.15 -10.57 -1.53
N GLY A 52 8.05 -10.68 -2.86
CA GLY A 52 9.21 -10.67 -3.75
C GLY A 52 9.76 -9.27 -3.99
N PRO A 53 10.94 -9.16 -4.61
CA PRO A 53 11.47 -7.87 -5.04
C PRO A 53 10.54 -7.23 -6.09
N LEU A 54 10.25 -5.94 -5.95
CA LEU A 54 9.46 -5.18 -6.91
C LEU A 54 10.34 -4.75 -8.10
N ASN A 55 10.01 -5.21 -9.30
CA ASN A 55 10.67 -4.78 -10.52
C ASN A 55 9.87 -3.69 -11.23
N MET A 56 10.28 -2.43 -11.06
CA MET A 56 9.60 -1.27 -11.63
C MET A 56 9.60 -1.25 -13.17
N GLU A 57 10.56 -1.90 -13.82
CA GLU A 57 10.60 -2.00 -15.29
C GLU A 57 9.53 -2.96 -15.82
N GLU A 58 9.19 -4.00 -15.06
CA GLU A 58 8.11 -4.92 -15.37
C GLU A 58 6.74 -4.30 -15.11
N VAL A 59 6.62 -3.50 -14.04
CA VAL A 59 5.38 -2.78 -13.71
C VAL A 59 5.11 -1.64 -14.71
N PHE A 60 6.16 -0.96 -15.19
CA PHE A 60 6.06 0.17 -16.11
C PHE A 60 6.85 -0.04 -17.41
N PRO A 61 6.52 -1.05 -18.23
CA PRO A 61 7.32 -1.44 -19.39
C PRO A 61 7.39 -0.36 -20.49
N GLU A 62 6.41 0.54 -20.53
CA GLU A 62 6.32 1.64 -21.50
C GLU A 62 7.20 2.84 -21.14
N ASN A 63 7.63 2.97 -19.87
CA ASN A 63 8.39 4.11 -19.37
C ASN A 63 9.91 3.91 -19.47
N LYS A 64 10.39 3.45 -20.63
CA LYS A 64 11.82 3.10 -20.84
C LYS A 64 12.78 4.23 -20.54
N ASP A 65 12.39 5.47 -20.86
CA ASP A 65 13.20 6.67 -20.60
C ASP A 65 13.45 6.91 -19.11
N ARG A 66 12.61 6.36 -18.22
CA ARG A 66 12.73 6.48 -16.76
C ARG A 66 13.37 5.27 -16.08
N PHE A 67 13.78 4.24 -16.82
CA PHE A 67 14.39 3.04 -16.24
C PHE A 67 15.66 3.35 -15.44
N HIS A 68 16.43 4.36 -15.87
CA HIS A 68 17.60 4.79 -15.13
C HIS A 68 17.26 5.34 -13.72
N MET A 69 16.07 5.93 -13.55
CA MET A 69 15.60 6.39 -12.24
C MET A 69 15.19 5.20 -11.37
N PHE A 70 14.53 4.19 -11.96
CA PHE A 70 14.13 2.97 -11.25
C PHE A 70 15.32 2.15 -10.73
N ARG A 71 16.45 2.21 -11.43
CA ARG A 71 17.70 1.54 -11.02
C ARG A 71 18.51 2.33 -10.00
N ARG A 72 18.28 3.65 -9.87
CA ARG A 72 19.06 4.51 -8.99
C ARG A 72 18.64 4.28 -7.54
N ARG A 73 19.44 3.47 -6.81
CA ARG A 73 19.22 3.18 -5.39
C ARG A 73 19.78 4.33 -4.54
N THR A 74 18.92 4.97 -3.77
CA THR A 74 19.28 5.95 -2.72
C THR A 74 19.34 5.25 -1.36
N SER A 75 19.76 5.95 -0.30
CA SER A 75 19.90 5.36 1.05
C SER A 75 18.64 4.66 1.58
N SER A 76 17.44 5.07 1.14
CA SER A 76 16.17 4.41 1.43
C SER A 76 16.03 2.98 0.89
N ALA A 77 16.89 2.57 -0.05
CA ALA A 77 16.93 1.23 -0.59
C ALA A 77 17.95 0.32 0.11
N ASP A 78 18.66 0.84 1.13
CA ASP A 78 19.61 0.10 1.95
C ASP A 78 19.05 -0.12 3.36
N TRP A 79 18.48 -1.31 3.56
CA TRP A 79 17.91 -1.75 4.84
C TRP A 79 18.91 -2.54 5.69
N SER A 80 20.21 -2.50 5.35
CA SER A 80 21.27 -3.20 6.10
C SER A 80 21.79 -2.44 7.32
N GLY A 81 21.43 -1.15 7.46
CA GLY A 81 21.85 -0.25 8.53
C GLY A 81 20.88 -0.16 9.72
N THR A 82 20.84 1.00 10.40
CA THR A 82 20.03 1.29 11.60
C THR A 82 18.51 1.20 11.38
N ASP A 83 18.08 1.11 10.13
CA ASP A 83 16.68 0.97 9.68
C ASP A 83 16.26 -0.52 9.55
N ARG A 84 17.02 -1.45 10.13
CA ARG A 84 16.58 -2.84 10.24
C ARG A 84 15.25 -2.90 11.00
N LEU A 85 14.34 -3.74 10.52
CA LEU A 85 13.16 -4.16 11.26
C LEU A 85 13.63 -4.60 12.66
N THR A 86 13.12 -3.96 13.72
CA THR A 86 13.39 -4.34 15.12
C THR A 86 13.24 -5.85 15.24
N GLU A 87 14.28 -6.52 15.74
CA GLU A 87 14.21 -7.96 16.03
C GLU A 87 13.12 -8.15 17.09
N GLU A 88 12.07 -8.90 16.76
CA GLU A 88 11.04 -9.31 17.73
C GLU A 88 11.73 -10.13 18.83
N GLU A 89 11.52 -9.72 20.09
CA GLU A 89 12.01 -10.37 21.30
C GLU A 89 11.25 -11.68 21.60
#